data_AF-A0A954Y5F8-F1
#
_entry.id   AF-A0A954Y5F8-F1
#
_cell.length_a   1.000
_cell.length_b   1.000
_cell.length_c   1.000
_cell.angle_alpha   90.00
_cell.angle_beta   90.00
_cell.angle_gamma   90.00
#
_symmetry.space_group_name_H-M   'P 1'
#
loop_
_entity.id
_entity.type
_entity.pdbx_description
1 polymer ?
#
loop_
_entity_poly.entity_id
_entity_poly.type
_entity_poly.pdbx_seq_one_letter_code
_entity_poly.pdbx_strand_id
1 'polypeptide(L)' 'MYNAERCIADAYRLRGELGYETPTAALRACLDRGGKPAELISVATKLPRAKSPLLQALQALT' A
#
# COMPACT_ATOMS: atom_id res chain seq x y z
N MET A 1 5.55 0.25 -16.95
CA MET A 1 5.44 -1.06 -16.27
C MET A 1 5.04 -0.80 -14.83
N TYR A 2 3.99 -1.47 -14.33
CA TYR A 2 3.57 -1.36 -12.93
C TYR A 2 4.45 -2.28 -12.08
N ASN A 3 5.12 -1.70 -11.08
CA ASN A 3 5.79 -2.48 -10.02
C ASN A 3 4.81 -2.75 -8.87
N ALA A 4 5.13 -3.73 -8.03
CA ALA A 4 4.25 -4.16 -6.93
C ALA A 4 3.94 -3.01 -5.96
N GLU A 5 4.92 -2.14 -5.71
CA GLU A 5 4.78 -0.99 -4.83
C GLU A 5 3.75 0.02 -5.35
N ARG A 6 3.75 0.24 -6.68
CA ARG A 6 2.75 1.10 -7.31
C ARG A 6 1.36 0.50 -7.22
N CYS A 7 1.21 -0.80 -7.48
CA CYS A 7 -0.09 -1.48 -7.36
C CYS A 7 -0.66 -1.37 -5.94
N ILE A 8 0.17 -1.53 -4.90
CA ILE A 8 -0.29 -1.38 -3.51
C ILE A 8 -0.67 0.06 -3.20
N ALA A 9 0.17 1.02 -3.58
CA ALA A 9 -0.13 2.43 -3.34
C ALA A 9 -1.42 2.87 -4.08
N ASP A 10 -1.66 2.35 -5.28
CA ASP A 10 -2.91 2.58 -6.01
C ASP A 10 -4.11 1.89 -5.33
N ALA A 11 -3.95 0.68 -4.79
CA ALA A 11 -5.01 0.02 -4.02
C ALA A 11 -5.43 0.87 -2.79
N TYR A 12 -4.46 1.45 -2.08
CA TYR A 12 -4.77 2.37 -0.98
C TYR A 12 -5.40 3.69 -1.43
N ARG A 13 -4.97 4.22 -2.58
CA ARG A 13 -5.56 5.42 -3.21
C ARG A 13 -7.02 5.18 -3.59
N LEU A 14 -7.34 3.98 -4.10
CA LEU A 14 -8.65 3.59 -4.62
C LEU A 14 -9.48 2.77 -3.62
N ARG A 15 -9.09 2.73 -2.35
CA ARG A 15 -9.79 1.93 -1.31
C ARG A 15 -11.27 2.26 -1.12
N GLY A 16 -11.72 3.44 -1.53
CA GLY A 16 -13.14 3.81 -1.54
C GLY A 16 -13.96 3.05 -2.59
N GLU A 17 -13.30 2.57 -3.65
CA GLU A 17 -13.91 1.78 -4.73
C GLU A 17 -13.62 0.28 -4.57
N LEU A 18 -12.43 -0.07 -4.07
CA LEU A 18 -11.98 -1.48 -3.91
C LEU A 18 -12.37 -2.12 -2.57
N GLY A 19 -12.95 -1.35 -1.65
CA GLY A 19 -13.14 -1.74 -0.26
C GLY A 19 -11.86 -1.59 0.57
N TYR A 20 -12.03 -1.55 1.90
CA TYR A 20 -10.93 -1.28 2.85
C TYR A 20 -10.07 -2.50 3.18
N GLU A 21 -10.57 -3.70 2.93
CA GLU A 21 -9.87 -4.96 3.24
C GLU A 21 -8.85 -5.34 2.15
N THR A 22 -9.21 -5.13 0.88
CA THR A 22 -8.38 -5.47 -0.29
C THR A 22 -6.96 -4.88 -0.23
N PRO A 23 -6.78 -3.57 0.06
CA PRO A 23 -5.44 -2.97 0.13
C PRO A 23 -4.59 -3.56 1.25
N THR A 24 -5.20 -3.87 2.38
CA THR A 24 -4.52 -4.43 3.56
C THR A 24 -4.09 -5.88 3.32
N ALA A 25 -4.96 -6.69 2.72
CA ALA A 25 -4.61 -8.06 2.30
C ALA A 25 -3.47 -8.06 1.28
N ALA A 26 -3.52 -7.17 0.29
CA ALA A 26 -2.47 -7.02 -0.72
C ALA A 26 -1.14 -6.55 -0.11
N LEU A 27 -1.19 -5.61 0.85
CA LEU A 27 -0.02 -5.15 1.60
C LEU A 27 0.64 -6.31 2.34
N ARG A 28 -0.12 -7.08 3.11
CA ARG A 28 0.40 -8.21 3.88
C ARG A 28 1.07 -9.24 2.97
N ALA A 29 0.38 -9.63 1.90
CA ALA A 29 0.92 -10.56 0.92
C ALA A 29 2.18 -10.04 0.20
N CYS A 30 2.39 -8.73 0.12
CA CYS A 30 3.62 -8.16 -0.43
C CYS A 30 4.76 -8.15 0.59
N LEU A 31 4.48 -7.80 1.85
CA LEU A 31 5.47 -7.88 2.92
C LEU A 31 5.95 -9.33 3.13
N ASP A 32 5.03 -10.29 3.10
CA ASP A 32 5.34 -11.72 3.18
C ASP A 32 6.25 -12.20 2.02
N ARG A 33 6.23 -11.49 0.88
CA ARG A 33 7.09 -11.74 -0.30
C ARG A 33 8.38 -10.91 -0.31
N GLY A 34 8.69 -10.20 0.78
CA GLY A 34 9.90 -9.37 0.92
C GLY A 34 9.74 -7.93 0.42
N GLY A 35 8.51 -7.45 0.27
CA GLY A 35 8.21 -6.05 -0.02
C GLY A 35 8.78 -5.12 1.06
N LYS A 36 9.36 -3.99 0.65
CA LYS A 36 10.05 -3.07 1.56
C LYS A 36 9.10 -1.92 1.96
N PRO A 37 8.79 -1.74 3.26
CA PRO A 37 7.93 -0.64 3.72
C PRO A 37 8.40 0.75 3.28
N ALA A 38 9.72 0.99 3.28
CA ALA A 38 10.30 2.27 2.86
C ALA A 38 10.03 2.58 1.38
N GLU A 39 10.15 1.59 0.49
CA GLU A 39 9.87 1.74 -0.94
C GLU A 39 8.38 1.98 -1.20
N LEU A 40 7.51 1.26 -0.48
CA LEU A 40 6.06 1.45 -0.54
C LEU A 40 5.66 2.88 -0.16
N ILE A 41 6.24 3.42 0.92
CA ILE A 41 6.01 4.80 1.35
C ILE A 41 6.59 5.82 0.37
N SER A 42 7.76 5.54 -0.21
CA SER A 42 8.39 6.38 -1.24
C SER A 42 7.47 6.52 -2.47
N VAL A 43 6.90 5.42 -2.95
CA VAL A 43 5.93 5.42 -4.04
C VAL A 43 4.63 6.10 -3.64
N ALA A 44 4.10 5.82 -2.45
CA ALA A 44 2.84 6.40 -1.97
C ALA A 44 2.93 7.92 -1.74
N THR A 45 4.12 8.46 -1.46
CA THR A 45 4.34 9.91 -1.32
C THR A 45 4.12 10.66 -2.63
N LYS A 46 4.28 9.99 -3.78
CA LYS A 46 4.04 10.56 -5.11
C LYS A 46 2.57 10.48 -5.54
N LEU A 47 1.70 9.95 -4.68
CA LEU A 47 0.31 9.63 -4.99
C LEU A 47 -0.67 10.33 -4.05
N PRO A 48 -1.73 10.98 -4.57
CA PRO A 48 -2.73 11.59 -3.71
C PRO A 48 -3.45 10.51 -2.91
N ARG A 49 -3.71 10.80 -1.62
CA ARG A 49 -4.55 9.96 -0.72
C ARG A 49 -4.06 8.52 -0.49
N ALA A 50 -2.83 8.19 -0.91
CA ALA A 50 -2.23 6.86 -0.72
C ALA A 50 -1.35 6.77 0.55
N LYS A 51 -0.55 7.81 0.83
CA LYS A 51 0.47 7.77 1.89
C LYS A 51 -0.09 7.49 3.29
N SER A 52 -1.03 8.32 3.75
CA SER A 52 -1.57 8.21 5.12
C SER A 52 -2.19 6.84 5.44
N PRO A 53 -3.12 6.30 4.63
CA PRO A 53 -3.72 5.00 4.94
C PRO A 53 -2.73 3.83 4.80
N LEU A 54 -1.76 3.92 3.87
CA LEU A 54 -0.71 2.91 3.74
C LEU A 54 0.23 2.93 4.95
N LEU A 55 0.59 4.12 5.46
CA LEU A 55 1.39 4.26 6.67
C LEU A 55 0.67 3.71 7.90
N GLN A 56 -0.63 4.03 8.07
CA GLN A 56 -1.44 3.51 9.16
C GLN A 56 -1.52 1.98 9.13
N ALA A 57 -1.70 1.39 7.95
CA ALA A 57 -1.73 -0.06 7.81
C ALA A 57 -0.38 -0.70 8.11
N LEU A 58 0.74 -0.10 7.67
CA LEU A 58 2.08 -0.58 8.03
C LEU A 58 2.32 -0.54 9.54
N GLN A 59 1.88 0.52 10.22
CA GLN A 59 1.98 0.64 11.68
C GLN A 59 1.14 -0.39 12.42
N ALA A 60 0.01 -0.84 11.85
CA ALA A 60 -0.82 -1.89 12.44
C ALA A 60 -0.30 -3.31 12.20
N LEU A 61 0.58 -3.50 11.20
CA LEU A 61 1.17 -4.80 10.84
C LEU A 61 2.56 -5.04 11.46
N THR A 62 3.14 -4.02 12.12
CA THR A 62 4.41 -4.08 12.84
C THR A 62 4.14 -4.32 14.32
#